data_AF-A0A1V6ETP8-F1
#
_entry.id   AF-A0A1V6ETP8-F1
#
_cell.length_a   1.000
_cell.length_b   1.000
_cell.length_c   1.000
_cell.angle_alpha   90.00
_cell.angle_beta   90.00
_cell.angle_gamma   90.00
#
_symmetry.space_group_name_H-M   'P 1'
#
loop_
_entity.id
_entity.type
_entity.pdbx_description
1 polymer ?
#
loop_
_entity_poly.entity_id
_entity_poly.type
_entity_poly.pdbx_seq_one_letter_code
_entity_poly.pdbx_strand_id
1 'polypeptide(L)'
;MIDFNDVTFVQQLLALRLAVVLCHARRDPDLKDLVVACNLNSPRRVSVSLRDGWSEAWPQSAHLLREEANAWQRTPWSLQILQS
;
A
#
# COMPACT_ATOMS: atom_id res chain seq x y z
N MET A 1 12.82 16.89 -7.28
CA MET A 1 11.35 16.79 -7.34
C MET A 1 11.03 15.40 -7.84
N ILE A 2 10.22 14.62 -7.13
CA ILE A 2 9.82 13.28 -7.57
C ILE A 2 8.96 13.45 -8.83
N ASP A 3 9.29 12.76 -9.92
CA ASP A 3 8.46 12.76 -11.12
C ASP A 3 7.36 11.71 -10.97
N PHE A 4 6.12 12.17 -10.79
CA PHE A 4 4.96 11.30 -10.65
C PHE A 4 4.33 10.87 -11.98
N ASN A 5 4.94 11.23 -13.12
CA ASN A 5 4.51 10.80 -14.45
C ASN A 5 5.14 9.48 -14.90
N ASP A 6 6.31 9.12 -14.36
CA ASP A 6 6.91 7.80 -14.58
C ASP A 6 6.16 6.75 -13.76
N VAL A 7 5.32 5.98 -14.45
CA VAL A 7 4.48 4.95 -13.85
C VAL A 7 5.30 3.85 -13.18
N THR A 8 6.36 3.39 -13.84
CA THR A 8 7.17 2.28 -13.34
C THR A 8 7.94 2.70 -12.10
N PHE A 9 8.53 3.89 -12.12
CA PHE A 9 9.24 4.43 -10.98
C PHE A 9 8.33 4.61 -9.76
N VAL A 10 7.14 5.18 -9.94
CA VAL A 10 6.21 5.38 -8.82
C VAL A 10 5.66 4.06 -8.29
N GLN A 11 5.42 3.06 -9.14
CA GLN A 11 5.04 1.72 -8.69
C GLN A 11 6.14 1.07 -7.84
N GLN A 12 7.40 1.19 -8.24
CA GLN A 12 8.55 0.70 -7.46
C GLN A 12 8.68 1.43 -6.12
N LEU A 13 8.51 2.76 -6.12
CA LEU A 13 8.52 3.58 -4.91
C LEU A 13 7.39 3.17 -3.95
N LEU A 14 6.18 2.96 -4.47
CA LEU A 14 5.02 2.55 -3.69
C LEU A 14 5.22 1.15 -3.10
N ALA A 15 5.73 0.21 -3.89
CA ALA A 15 6.08 -1.14 -3.41
C ALA A 15 7.11 -1.09 -2.27
N LEU A 16 8.15 -0.26 -2.40
CA LEU A 16 9.15 -0.07 -1.35
C LEU A 16 8.55 0.52 -0.08
N ARG A 17 7.71 1.55 -0.18
CA ARG A 17 7.07 2.18 0.97
C ARG A 17 6.12 1.22 1.69
N LEU A 18 5.34 0.45 0.93
CA LEU A 18 4.50 -0.62 1.50
C LEU A 18 5.34 -1.65 2.25
N ALA A 19 6.46 -2.11 1.68
CA ALA A 19 7.35 -3.07 2.33
C ALA A 19 7.88 -2.53 3.67
N VAL A 20 8.27 -1.25 3.74
CA VAL A 20 8.72 -0.62 4.99
C VAL A 20 7.61 -0.55 6.04
N VAL A 21 6.39 -0.19 5.62
CA VAL A 21 5.22 -0.13 6.52
C VAL A 21 4.89 -1.52 7.07
N LEU A 22 4.92 -2.55 6.22
CA LEU A 22 4.62 -3.92 6.62
C LEU A 22 5.72 -4.50 7.53
N CYS A 23 6.98 -4.13 7.33
CA CYS A 23 8.12 -4.59 8.12
C CYS A 23 8.41 -3.77 9.39
N HIS A 24 7.53 -2.83 9.77
CA HIS A 24 7.79 -1.79 10.78
C HIS A 24 8.27 -2.30 12.15
N ALA A 25 7.94 -3.53 12.56
CA ALA A 25 8.30 -4.07 13.87
C ALA A 25 9.48 -5.08 13.88
N ARG A 26 10.18 -5.30 12.75
CA ARG A 26 11.09 -6.46 12.54
C ARG A 26 10.46 -7.82 12.90
N ARG A 27 9.13 -7.86 13.05
CA ARG A 27 8.34 -9.09 13.11
C ARG A 27 8.05 -9.49 11.69
N ASP A 28 8.11 -10.79 11.40
CA ASP A 28 7.60 -11.32 10.14
C ASP A 28 6.13 -10.88 10.01
N PRO A 29 5.80 -10.01 9.05
CA PRO A 29 4.42 -9.66 8.81
C PRO A 29 3.69 -10.92 8.35
N ASP A 30 2.52 -11.17 8.92
CA ASP A 30 1.64 -12.19 8.36
C ASP A 30 1.11 -11.65 7.03
N LEU A 31 1.81 -12.03 5.95
CA LEU A 31 1.49 -11.67 4.56
C LEU A 31 0.45 -12.62 3.96
N LYS A 32 -0.12 -13.56 4.74
CA LYS A 32 -1.16 -14.46 4.24
C LYS A 32 -2.32 -13.63 3.69
N ASP A 33 -2.60 -13.85 2.42
CA ASP A 33 -3.66 -13.21 1.66
C ASP A 33 -3.51 -11.70 1.44
N LEU A 34 -2.30 -11.15 1.61
CA LEU A 34 -1.97 -9.81 1.14
C LEU A 34 -1.88 -9.82 -0.40
N VAL A 35 -2.79 -9.11 -1.06
CA VAL A 35 -2.76 -8.95 -2.52
C VAL A 35 -2.58 -7.50 -2.88
N VAL A 36 -1.52 -7.20 -3.63
CA VAL A 36 -1.31 -5.87 -4.23
C VAL A 36 -1.59 -5.97 -5.72
N ALA A 37 -2.55 -5.18 -6.20
CA ALA A 37 -2.94 -5.15 -7.59
C ALA A 37 -2.84 -3.73 -8.16
N CYS A 38 -2.23 -3.61 -9.34
CA CYS A 38 -2.29 -2.39 -10.14
C CYS A 38 -3.40 -2.54 -11.17
N ASN A 39 -4.22 -1.51 -11.35
CA ASN A 39 -5.27 -1.55 -12.36
C ASN A 39 -4.66 -1.41 -13.77
N LEU A 40 -4.82 -2.42 -14.62
CA LEU A 40 -4.29 -2.43 -16.00
C LEU A 40 -4.80 -1.27 -16.86
N ASN A 41 -6.04 -0.83 -16.64
CA ASN A 41 -6.66 0.29 -17.35
C ASN A 41 -6.34 1.65 -16.70
N SER A 42 -5.70 1.65 -15.52
CA SER A 42 -5.40 2.84 -14.74
C SER A 42 -4.20 2.58 -13.84
N PRO A 43 -2.97 2.58 -14.39
CA PRO A 43 -1.79 2.10 -13.66
C PRO A 43 -1.41 2.98 -12.46
N ARG A 44 -2.00 4.18 -12.37
CA ARG A 44 -1.91 5.10 -11.22
C ARG A 44 -2.84 4.74 -10.06
N ARG A 45 -3.70 3.72 -10.22
CA ARG A 45 -4.58 3.17 -9.19
C ARG A 45 -4.04 1.83 -8.73
N VAL A 46 -3.65 1.77 -7.47
CA VAL A 46 -3.14 0.58 -6.79
C VAL A 46 -4.11 0.21 -5.66
N SER A 47 -4.48 -1.05 -5.57
CA SER A 47 -5.28 -1.59 -4.48
C SER A 47 -4.47 -2.61 -3.70
N VAL A 48 -4.58 -2.55 -2.38
CA VAL A 48 -4.00 -3.50 -1.43
C VAL A 48 -5.15 -4.17 -0.71
N SER A 49 -5.37 -5.45 -0.98
CA SER A 49 -6.35 -6.27 -0.27
C SER A 49 -5.67 -6.98 0.90
N LEU A 50 -6.31 -6.88 2.06
CA LEU A 50 -5.92 -7.52 3.31
C LEU A 50 -7.05 -8.45 3.75
N ARG A 51 -6.71 -9.55 4.41
CA ARG A 51 -7.73 -10.40 5.05
C ARG A 51 -8.48 -9.64 6.15
N ASP A 52 -9.72 -10.03 6.37
CA ASP A 52 -10.50 -9.62 7.52
C ASP A 52 -9.79 -9.96 8.84
N GLY A 53 -9.89 -9.04 9.80
CA GLY A 53 -9.16 -9.13 11.08
C GLY A 53 -7.66 -8.81 11.00
N TRP A 54 -7.07 -8.56 9.82
CA TRP A 54 -5.65 -8.17 9.74
C TRP A 54 -5.38 -6.86 10.48
N SER A 55 -6.26 -5.87 10.29
CA SER A 55 -6.16 -4.57 10.97
C SER A 55 -6.29 -4.67 12.49
N GLU A 56 -6.99 -5.68 12.99
CA GLU A 56 -7.15 -5.94 14.43
C GLU A 56 -5.92 -6.64 15.01
N ALA A 57 -5.31 -7.55 14.24
CA ALA A 57 -4.06 -8.22 14.61
C ALA A 57 -2.84 -7.28 14.55
N TRP A 58 -2.85 -6.30 13.64
CA TRP A 58 -1.74 -5.38 13.38
C TRP A 58 -2.19 -3.91 13.34
N PRO A 59 -2.72 -3.34 14.44
CA PRO A 59 -3.34 -2.01 14.44
C PRO A 59 -2.35 -0.89 14.09
N GLN A 60 -1.08 -1.03 14.48
CA GLN A 60 -0.04 -0.05 14.14
C GLN A 60 0.25 -0.03 12.63
N SER A 61 0.46 -1.20 12.02
CA SER A 61 0.69 -1.30 10.58
C SER A 61 -0.54 -0.85 9.79
N ALA A 62 -1.75 -1.17 10.26
CA ALA A 62 -3.00 -0.72 9.65
C ALA A 62 -3.16 0.80 9.69
N HIS A 63 -2.79 1.45 10.80
CA HIS A 63 -2.77 2.91 10.90
C HIS A 63 -1.77 3.51 9.91
N LEU A 64 -0.54 3.00 9.85
CA LEU A 64 0.49 3.45 8.91
C LEU A 64 0.07 3.28 7.45
N LEU A 65 -0.57 2.16 7.09
CA LEU A 65 -1.11 1.94 5.74
C LEU A 65 -2.21 2.95 5.38
N ARG A 66 -3.04 3.34 6.34
CA ARG A 66 -4.07 4.37 6.13
C ARG A 66 -3.45 5.74 5.89
N GLU A 67 -2.45 6.10 6.67
CA GLU A 67 -1.70 7.35 6.50
C GLU A 67 -0.98 7.40 5.15
N GLU A 68 -0.40 6.27 4.73
CA GLU A 68 0.21 6.12 3.41
C GLU A 68 -0.83 6.33 2.31
N ALA A 69 -2.00 5.69 2.39
CA ALA A 69 -3.09 5.89 1.43
C ALA A 69 -3.56 7.35 1.37
N ASN A 70 -3.69 8.02 2.51
CA ASN A 70 -4.03 9.44 2.60
C ASN A 70 -2.95 10.34 1.98
N ALA A 71 -1.67 10.01 2.16
CA ALA A 71 -0.58 10.73 1.54
C ALA A 71 -0.59 10.61 0.01
N TRP A 72 -0.85 9.41 -0.51
CA TRP A 72 -0.95 9.18 -1.96
C TRP A 72 -2.13 9.91 -2.60
N GLN A 73 -3.27 10.07 -1.92
CA GLN A 73 -4.40 10.85 -2.43
C GLN A 73 -4.09 12.33 -2.70
N ARG A 74 -3.01 12.88 -2.11
CA ARG A 74 -2.54 14.25 -2.39
C ARG A 74 -1.71 14.34 -3.67
N THR A 75 -1.44 13.21 -4.31
CA THR A 75 -0.72 13.09 -5.58
C THR A 75 -1.67 12.66 -6.70
N PRO A 76 -1.23 12.63 -7.97
CA PRO A 76 -2.02 12.07 -9.07
C PRO A 76 -2.26 10.55 -8.99
N TRP A 77 -1.82 9.89 -7.93
CA TRP A 77 -1.93 8.46 -7.70
C TRP A 77 -2.99 8.15 -6.64
N SER A 78 -3.57 6.96 -6.72
CA SER A 78 -4.53 6.49 -5.73
C SER A 78 -4.09 5.14 -5.19
N LEU A 79 -3.95 5.07 -3.88
CA LEU A 79 -3.75 3.83 -3.13
C LEU A 79 -5.04 3.55 -2.34
N GLN A 80 -5.63 2.39 -2.57
CA GLN A 80 -6.83 1.93 -1.88
C GLN A 80 -6.51 0.71 -1.02
N ILE A 81 -7.00 0.71 0.22
CA ILE A 81 -6.89 -0.44 1.12
C ILE A 81 -8.27 -1.11 1.17
N LEU A 82 -8.32 -2.38 0.78
CA LEU A 82 -9.52 -3.22 0.76
C LEU A 82 -9.41 -4.26 1.89
N GLN A 83 -10.51 -4.53 2.59
CA GLN A 83 -10.61 -5.61 3.57
C GLN A 83 -11.59 -6.65 3.00
N SER A 84 -11.16 -7.92 2.95
CA SER A 84 -11.83 -9.05 2.28
C SER A 84 -12.00 -10.23 3.20
#